data_AF-A0A2W0AXA5-F1
#
_entry.id   AF-A0A2W0AXA5-F1
#
_cell.length_a   1.000
_cell.length_b   1.000
_cell.length_c   1.000
_cell.angle_alpha   90.00
_cell.angle_beta   90.00
_cell.angle_gamma   90.00
#
_symmetry.space_group_name_H-M   'P 1'
#
loop_
_entity.id
_entity.type
_entity.pdbx_description
1 polymer ?
#
loop_
_entity_poly.entity_id
_entity_poly.type
_entity_poly.pdbx_seq_one_letter_code
_entity_poly.pdbx_strand_id
1 'polypeptide(L)'
;MAENTYHWPDASKRKLIGKRMNRVDGPVKASGRAKYTYDLVRPNMLYGDSVKCPYAHARVKSIDTSAAEKMPGVKAVHVIHGPDDGAKGEVFWAGTDIVAVAAVDEPTARDAVRAIKVEYEQLPHLVLNDKEPNLAEAEKSELYKVASKETVGDPNSAFQQSEVTHEGYYGSPVITHCCLETHGSVAEWPDKDHLFLHISTQNVPSG
;
A
#
# COMPACT_ATOMS: atom_id res chain seq x y z
N MET A 1 45.45 -2.59 -4.08
CA MET A 1 44.23 -1.83 -3.75
C MET A 1 44.68 -0.41 -3.47
N ALA A 2 44.40 0.56 -4.35
CA ALA A 2 44.79 1.94 -4.08
C ALA A 2 43.89 2.47 -2.95
N GLU A 3 44.50 2.88 -1.83
CA GLU A 3 43.81 3.64 -0.78
C GLU A 3 43.41 4.99 -1.34
N ASN A 4 42.15 5.10 -1.79
CA ASN A 4 41.59 6.38 -2.20
C ASN A 4 40.95 7.04 -0.96
N THR A 5 41.79 7.59 -0.09
CA THR A 5 41.37 8.39 1.07
C THR A 5 40.98 9.80 0.60
N TYR A 6 39.83 9.91 -0.06
CA TYR A 6 39.21 11.20 -0.32
C TYR A 6 38.62 11.76 0.98
N HIS A 7 39.24 12.83 1.49
CA HIS A 7 38.71 13.60 2.61
C HIS A 7 38.00 14.84 2.11
N TRP A 8 36.75 15.05 2.53
CA TRP A 8 36.05 16.30 2.28
C TRP A 8 36.82 17.48 2.90
N PRO A 9 36.86 18.65 2.24
CA PRO A 9 37.45 19.86 2.83
C PRO A 9 36.81 20.20 4.19
N ASP A 10 37.51 20.99 5.01
CA ASP A 10 36.97 21.56 6.24
C ASP A 10 35.58 22.17 6.00
N ALA A 11 34.66 22.03 6.94
CA ALA A 11 33.28 22.50 6.80
C ALA A 11 33.18 23.99 6.41
N SER A 12 34.11 24.83 6.88
CA SER A 12 34.21 26.24 6.53
C SER A 12 34.58 26.49 5.07
N LYS A 13 35.30 25.55 4.43
CA LYS A 13 35.79 25.62 3.04
C LYS A 13 34.87 24.90 2.04
N ARG A 14 33.85 24.17 2.52
CA ARG A 14 32.87 23.51 1.64
C ARG A 14 31.99 24.55 0.95
N LYS A 15 31.92 24.49 -0.38
CA LYS A 15 31.10 25.41 -1.19
C LYS A 15 29.60 25.13 -1.06
N LEU A 16 29.20 23.86 -1.09
CA LEU A 16 27.77 23.45 -1.17
C LEU A 16 27.30 22.64 0.05
N ILE A 17 28.11 21.66 0.49
CA ILE A 17 27.75 20.76 1.59
C ILE A 17 27.62 21.55 2.90
N GLY A 18 26.47 21.42 3.56
CA GLY A 18 26.16 22.09 4.83
C GLY A 18 25.73 23.56 4.69
N LYS A 19 25.55 24.07 3.46
CA LYS A 19 25.02 25.42 3.22
C LYS A 19 23.51 25.36 2.98
N ARG A 20 22.78 26.39 3.44
CA ARG A 20 21.37 26.57 3.05
C ARG A 20 21.31 26.90 1.57
N MET A 21 20.62 26.09 0.79
CA MET A 21 20.48 26.26 -0.66
C MET A 21 19.01 26.20 -1.05
N ASN A 22 18.66 26.87 -2.15
CA ASN A 22 17.34 26.73 -2.74
C ASN A 22 17.24 25.36 -3.42
N ARG A 23 16.10 24.68 -3.22
CA ARG A 23 15.83 23.43 -3.91
C ARG A 23 15.56 23.70 -5.39
N VAL A 24 16.11 22.86 -6.27
CA VAL A 24 15.91 22.96 -7.72
C VAL A 24 14.43 22.84 -8.10
N ASP A 25 13.67 21.99 -7.39
CA ASP A 25 12.22 21.79 -7.58
C ASP A 25 11.35 22.82 -6.83
N GLY A 26 11.96 23.72 -6.05
CA GLY A 26 11.25 24.69 -5.20
C GLY A 26 10.35 25.64 -6.00
N PRO A 27 10.86 26.35 -7.03
CA PRO A 27 10.07 27.33 -7.78
C PRO A 27 8.81 26.78 -8.45
N VAL A 28 8.84 25.53 -8.95
CA VAL A 28 7.67 24.93 -9.61
C VAL A 28 6.63 24.44 -8.61
N LYS A 29 7.05 23.95 -7.43
CA LYS A 29 6.14 23.54 -6.35
C LYS A 29 5.47 24.74 -5.69
N ALA A 30 6.23 25.76 -5.34
CA ALA A 30 5.71 26.96 -4.69
C ALA A 30 4.76 27.77 -5.57
N SER A 31 4.88 27.65 -6.90
CA SER A 31 4.01 28.34 -7.86
C SER A 31 2.80 27.50 -8.30
N GLY A 32 2.60 26.28 -7.77
CA GLY A 32 1.54 25.36 -8.22
C GLY A 32 1.70 24.86 -9.66
N ARG A 33 2.90 24.94 -10.23
CA ARG A 33 3.19 24.47 -11.61
C ARG A 33 3.69 23.03 -11.66
N ALA A 34 4.16 22.50 -10.52
CA ALA A 34 4.50 21.09 -10.40
C ALA A 34 3.25 20.25 -10.69
N LYS A 35 3.41 19.21 -11.50
CA LYS A 35 2.36 18.24 -11.81
C LYS A 35 2.62 16.97 -11.02
N TYR A 36 1.61 16.57 -10.29
CA TYR A 36 1.52 15.31 -9.56
C TYR A 36 0.68 14.32 -10.35
N THR A 37 0.64 13.05 -9.95
CA THR A 37 0.00 12.02 -10.78
C THR A 37 -1.48 12.29 -10.99
N TYR A 38 -2.15 12.85 -9.98
CA TYR A 38 -3.56 13.23 -10.07
C TYR A 38 -3.83 14.44 -11.00
N ASP A 39 -2.81 15.25 -11.30
CA ASP A 39 -2.94 16.39 -12.22
C ASP A 39 -2.81 15.98 -13.70
N LEU A 40 -2.47 14.72 -13.96
CA LEU A 40 -2.24 14.21 -15.30
C LEU A 40 -3.56 13.86 -15.98
N VAL A 41 -3.78 14.44 -17.15
CA VAL A 41 -4.90 14.12 -18.03
C VAL A 41 -4.33 13.72 -19.39
N ARG A 42 -4.71 12.54 -19.88
CA ARG A 42 -4.30 12.02 -21.18
C ARG A 42 -5.46 12.01 -22.17
N PRO A 43 -5.22 12.19 -23.48
CA PRO A 43 -6.27 12.01 -24.47
C PRO A 43 -6.91 10.62 -24.36
N ASN A 44 -8.24 10.57 -24.35
CA ASN A 44 -9.02 9.32 -24.23
C ASN A 44 -8.75 8.52 -22.94
N MET A 45 -8.26 9.18 -21.88
CA MET A 45 -8.05 8.56 -20.58
C MET A 45 -9.35 7.99 -20.00
N LEU A 46 -9.28 6.76 -19.52
CA LEU A 46 -10.33 6.15 -18.71
C LEU A 46 -9.99 6.30 -17.23
N TYR A 47 -11.01 6.38 -16.41
CA TYR A 47 -10.92 6.50 -14.96
C TYR A 47 -11.28 5.16 -14.33
N GLY A 48 -10.41 4.72 -13.41
CA GLY A 48 -10.56 3.47 -12.69
C GLY A 48 -11.20 3.67 -11.32
N ASP A 49 -12.08 2.76 -10.92
CA ASP A 49 -12.53 2.60 -9.53
C ASP A 49 -12.77 1.10 -9.24
N SER A 50 -12.92 0.72 -7.98
CA SER A 50 -13.08 -0.68 -7.60
C SER A 50 -14.04 -0.94 -6.45
N VAL A 51 -14.73 -2.08 -6.51
CA VAL A 51 -15.43 -2.68 -5.37
C VAL A 51 -14.39 -3.23 -4.41
N LYS A 52 -14.43 -2.79 -3.15
CA LYS A 52 -13.54 -3.27 -2.09
C LYS A 52 -14.27 -4.13 -1.09
N CYS A 53 -13.61 -5.18 -0.60
CA CYS A 53 -14.14 -6.03 0.48
C CYS A 53 -14.29 -5.22 1.77
N PRO A 54 -15.47 -5.23 2.44
CA PRO A 54 -15.65 -4.50 3.70
C PRO A 54 -15.23 -5.31 4.94
N TYR A 55 -14.82 -6.57 4.77
CA TYR A 55 -14.58 -7.51 5.88
C TYR A 55 -13.11 -7.82 6.08
N ALA A 56 -12.70 -8.00 7.35
CA ALA A 56 -11.34 -8.39 7.71
C ALA A 56 -10.97 -9.81 7.26
N HIS A 57 -11.95 -10.71 7.13
CA HIS A 57 -11.77 -12.02 6.52
C HIS A 57 -13.11 -12.49 5.96
N ALA A 58 -13.15 -12.83 4.68
CA ALA A 58 -14.37 -13.31 4.04
C ALA A 58 -14.06 -14.19 2.83
N ARG A 59 -15.07 -14.93 2.39
CA ARG A 59 -15.09 -15.63 1.11
C ARG A 59 -16.11 -14.98 0.17
N VAL A 60 -15.69 -14.62 -1.03
CA VAL A 60 -16.56 -14.16 -2.11
C VAL A 60 -17.40 -15.35 -2.59
N LYS A 61 -18.72 -15.25 -2.47
CA LYS A 61 -19.68 -16.31 -2.85
C LYS A 61 -20.20 -16.13 -4.26
N SER A 62 -20.50 -14.89 -4.64
CA SER A 62 -21.03 -14.55 -5.95
C SER A 62 -20.73 -13.10 -6.29
N ILE A 63 -20.65 -12.80 -7.59
CA ILE A 63 -20.47 -11.46 -8.13
C ILE A 63 -21.44 -11.28 -9.29
N ASP A 64 -22.17 -10.17 -9.32
CA ASP A 64 -23.00 -9.72 -10.44
C ASP A 64 -22.52 -8.34 -10.93
N THR A 65 -21.88 -8.33 -12.10
CA THR A 65 -21.39 -7.12 -12.80
C THR A 65 -22.37 -6.58 -13.83
N SER A 66 -23.48 -7.28 -14.08
CA SER A 66 -24.30 -7.09 -15.28
C SER A 66 -24.96 -5.70 -15.36
N ALA A 67 -25.23 -5.07 -14.22
CA ALA A 67 -25.74 -3.70 -14.18
C ALA A 67 -24.67 -2.68 -14.60
N ALA A 68 -23.46 -2.82 -14.05
CA ALA A 68 -22.33 -1.93 -14.34
C ALA A 68 -21.90 -2.01 -15.81
N GLU A 69 -21.83 -3.22 -16.37
CA GLU A 69 -21.45 -3.44 -17.78
C GLU A 69 -22.39 -2.76 -18.78
N LYS A 70 -23.66 -2.53 -18.40
CA LYS A 70 -24.67 -1.88 -19.24
C LYS A 70 -24.71 -0.35 -19.06
N MET A 71 -23.96 0.20 -18.10
CA MET A 71 -24.00 1.64 -17.83
C MET A 71 -23.31 2.42 -18.96
N PRO A 72 -23.93 3.49 -19.47
CA PRO A 72 -23.30 4.37 -20.45
C PRO A 72 -21.95 4.89 -19.93
N GLY A 73 -20.91 4.79 -20.75
CA GLY A 73 -19.58 5.29 -20.40
C GLY A 73 -18.67 4.27 -19.70
N VAL A 74 -19.19 3.14 -19.22
CA VAL A 74 -18.35 2.02 -18.76
C VAL A 74 -17.71 1.34 -19.96
N LYS A 75 -16.41 1.06 -19.87
CA LYS A 75 -15.60 0.48 -20.95
C LYS A 75 -15.03 -0.89 -20.61
N ALA A 76 -14.80 -1.16 -19.33
CA ALA A 76 -14.37 -2.46 -18.86
C ALA A 76 -14.84 -2.69 -17.41
N VAL A 77 -15.16 -3.94 -17.11
CA VAL A 77 -15.35 -4.45 -15.75
C VAL A 77 -14.51 -5.72 -15.64
N HIS A 78 -13.71 -5.83 -14.59
CA HIS A 78 -12.76 -6.94 -14.41
C HIS A 78 -12.82 -7.46 -12.98
N VAL A 79 -13.15 -8.74 -12.83
CA VAL A 79 -13.11 -9.43 -11.54
C VAL A 79 -11.66 -9.77 -11.21
N ILE A 80 -11.17 -9.22 -10.09
CA ILE A 80 -9.82 -9.45 -9.56
C ILE A 80 -9.83 -10.69 -8.65
N HIS A 81 -10.77 -10.70 -7.69
CA HIS A 81 -10.96 -11.80 -6.75
C HIS A 81 -12.39 -12.32 -6.86
N GLY A 82 -12.53 -13.53 -7.41
CA GLY A 82 -13.82 -14.17 -7.65
C GLY A 82 -13.95 -15.50 -6.90
N PRO A 83 -15.16 -16.08 -6.85
CA PRO A 83 -15.41 -17.36 -6.16
C PRO A 83 -14.51 -18.51 -6.65
N ASP A 84 -14.14 -18.47 -7.93
CA ASP A 84 -13.39 -19.53 -8.61
C ASP A 84 -11.91 -19.16 -8.84
N ASP A 85 -11.38 -18.13 -8.17
CA ASP A 85 -9.96 -17.79 -8.26
C ASP A 85 -9.08 -18.86 -7.58
N GLY A 86 -7.74 -18.73 -7.69
CA GLY A 86 -6.81 -19.69 -7.09
C GLY A 86 -6.91 -19.80 -5.56
N ALA A 87 -7.48 -18.78 -4.90
CA ALA A 87 -7.75 -18.75 -3.46
C ALA A 87 -9.22 -19.11 -3.13
N LYS A 88 -10.00 -19.54 -4.13
CA LYS A 88 -11.44 -19.86 -4.02
C LYS A 88 -12.25 -18.72 -3.39
N GLY A 89 -11.89 -17.49 -3.75
CA GLY A 89 -12.54 -16.26 -3.29
C GLY A 89 -12.24 -15.87 -1.84
N GLU A 90 -11.30 -16.52 -1.15
CA GLU A 90 -10.93 -16.18 0.22
C GLU A 90 -10.01 -14.94 0.28
N VAL A 91 -10.42 -13.92 1.04
CA VAL A 91 -9.74 -12.63 1.16
C VAL A 91 -9.51 -12.26 2.62
N PHE A 92 -8.31 -11.77 2.93
CA PHE A 92 -7.82 -11.63 4.32
C PHE A 92 -7.76 -10.19 4.85
N TRP A 93 -8.25 -9.20 4.10
CA TRP A 93 -8.19 -7.79 4.52
C TRP A 93 -9.38 -6.96 4.05
N ALA A 94 -9.92 -6.12 4.94
CA ALA A 94 -10.82 -5.05 4.54
C ALA A 94 -10.07 -4.08 3.60
N GLY A 95 -10.71 -3.68 2.50
CA GLY A 95 -10.11 -2.86 1.45
C GLY A 95 -9.54 -3.65 0.27
N THR A 96 -9.51 -4.99 0.33
CA THR A 96 -9.07 -5.84 -0.80
C THR A 96 -9.91 -5.55 -2.04
N ASP A 97 -9.27 -5.31 -3.19
CA ASP A 97 -9.93 -5.03 -4.46
C ASP A 97 -10.58 -6.28 -5.05
N ILE A 98 -11.89 -6.25 -5.29
CA ILE A 98 -12.67 -7.41 -5.74
C ILE A 98 -13.01 -7.30 -7.22
N VAL A 99 -13.53 -6.15 -7.66
CA VAL A 99 -13.86 -5.87 -9.05
C VAL A 99 -13.38 -4.48 -9.42
N ALA A 100 -12.62 -4.34 -10.49
CA ALA A 100 -12.21 -3.06 -11.06
C ALA A 100 -13.13 -2.66 -12.22
N VAL A 101 -13.39 -1.36 -12.34
CA VAL A 101 -14.16 -0.73 -13.41
C VAL A 101 -13.31 0.33 -14.08
N ALA A 102 -13.37 0.43 -15.40
CA ALA A 102 -12.84 1.55 -16.16
C ALA A 102 -13.97 2.27 -16.92
N ALA A 103 -14.09 3.59 -16.75
CA ALA A 103 -15.13 4.41 -17.38
C ALA A 103 -14.56 5.71 -17.97
N VAL A 104 -15.38 6.44 -18.74
CA VAL A 104 -14.97 7.68 -19.42
C VAL A 104 -14.72 8.87 -18.49
N ASP A 105 -15.24 8.81 -17.26
CA ASP A 105 -15.01 9.80 -16.20
C ASP A 105 -15.13 9.15 -14.81
N GLU A 106 -14.62 9.85 -13.80
CA GLU A 106 -14.59 9.38 -12.41
C GLU A 106 -15.99 9.18 -11.79
N PRO A 107 -16.99 10.07 -11.99
CA PRO A 107 -18.35 9.84 -11.51
C PRO A 107 -18.97 8.56 -12.07
N THR A 108 -18.81 8.30 -13.37
CA THR A 108 -19.34 7.09 -14.01
C THR A 108 -18.68 5.82 -13.46
N ALA A 109 -17.36 5.84 -13.23
CA ALA A 109 -16.65 4.71 -12.60
C ALA A 109 -17.19 4.42 -11.19
N ARG A 110 -17.37 5.46 -10.37
CA ARG A 110 -17.90 5.36 -9.00
C ARG A 110 -19.33 4.82 -8.98
N ASP A 111 -20.19 5.31 -9.86
CA ASP A 111 -21.58 4.84 -9.94
C ASP A 111 -21.66 3.40 -10.43
N ALA A 112 -20.79 3.01 -11.36
CA ALA A 112 -20.69 1.63 -11.84
C ALA A 112 -20.22 0.66 -10.75
N VAL A 113 -19.23 1.05 -9.93
CA VAL A 113 -18.80 0.27 -8.75
C VAL A 113 -19.98 0.04 -7.79
N ARG A 114 -20.82 1.04 -7.55
CA ARG A 114 -22.01 0.92 -6.68
C ARG A 114 -23.10 0.00 -7.24
N ALA A 115 -23.13 -0.19 -8.56
CA ALA A 115 -24.10 -1.05 -9.22
C ALA A 115 -23.73 -2.55 -9.17
N ILE A 116 -22.45 -2.86 -8.89
CA ILE A 116 -21.96 -4.24 -8.77
C ILE A 116 -22.42 -4.83 -7.43
N LYS A 117 -22.94 -6.06 -7.47
CA LYS A 117 -23.32 -6.80 -6.27
C LYS A 117 -22.32 -7.89 -5.99
N VAL A 118 -21.88 -7.97 -4.74
CA VAL A 118 -20.98 -9.03 -4.27
C VAL A 118 -21.56 -9.63 -3.00
N GLU A 119 -21.69 -10.95 -2.97
CA GLU A 119 -22.08 -11.69 -1.77
C GLU A 119 -20.84 -12.27 -1.10
N TYR A 120 -20.78 -12.14 0.22
CA TYR A 120 -19.67 -12.61 1.03
C TYR A 120 -20.17 -13.54 2.13
N GLU A 121 -19.38 -14.57 2.43
CA GLU A 121 -19.42 -15.33 3.67
C GLU A 121 -18.33 -14.77 4.59
N GLN A 122 -18.70 -14.11 5.68
CA GLN A 122 -17.72 -13.64 6.66
C GLN A 122 -17.08 -14.82 7.38
N LEU A 123 -15.76 -14.79 7.51
CA LEU A 123 -14.98 -15.84 8.16
C LEU A 123 -14.37 -15.33 9.47
N PRO A 124 -13.99 -16.23 10.40
CA PRO A 124 -13.31 -15.84 11.63
C PRO A 124 -12.02 -15.08 11.33
N HIS A 125 -11.79 -13.94 11.97
CA HIS A 125 -10.59 -13.13 11.82
C HIS A 125 -9.97 -12.83 13.18
N LEU A 126 -8.66 -12.60 13.18
CA LEU A 126 -7.92 -12.22 14.37
C LEU A 126 -7.75 -10.71 14.43
N VAL A 127 -8.13 -10.10 15.55
CA VAL A 127 -7.78 -8.71 15.88
C VAL A 127 -7.00 -8.74 17.17
N LEU A 128 -5.76 -8.21 17.15
CA LEU A 128 -4.96 -8.07 18.35
C LEU A 128 -5.34 -6.78 19.08
N ASN A 129 -5.55 -6.89 20.38
CA ASN A 129 -5.69 -5.74 21.26
C ASN A 129 -4.29 -5.26 21.66
N ASP A 130 -3.99 -3.98 21.44
CA ASP A 130 -2.70 -3.37 21.77
C ASP A 130 -2.35 -3.43 23.27
N LYS A 131 -3.35 -3.54 24.16
CA LYS A 131 -3.14 -3.61 25.62
C LYS A 131 -2.92 -5.02 26.13
N GLU A 132 -3.58 -5.99 25.50
CA GLU A 132 -3.59 -7.40 25.91
C GLU A 132 -3.64 -8.28 24.65
N PRO A 133 -2.54 -8.39 23.90
CA PRO A 133 -2.53 -9.15 22.67
C PRO A 133 -2.65 -10.65 22.97
N ASN A 134 -3.61 -11.34 22.34
CA ASN A 134 -3.74 -12.80 22.43
C ASN A 134 -2.68 -13.49 21.56
N LEU A 135 -1.41 -13.40 21.96
CA LEU A 135 -0.28 -13.92 21.20
C LEU A 135 -0.38 -15.43 20.94
N ALA A 136 -0.93 -16.19 21.89
CA ALA A 136 -1.12 -17.63 21.74
C ALA A 136 -2.12 -18.01 20.62
N GLU A 137 -3.08 -17.12 20.32
CA GLU A 137 -3.98 -17.27 19.18
C GLU A 137 -3.33 -16.78 17.89
N ALA A 138 -2.56 -15.69 17.96
CA ALA A 138 -1.78 -15.19 16.84
C ALA A 138 -0.79 -16.25 16.31
N GLU A 139 -0.07 -16.93 17.19
CA GLU A 139 0.90 -17.96 16.85
C GLU A 139 0.29 -19.19 16.14
N LYS A 140 -1.04 -19.36 16.22
CA LYS A 140 -1.76 -20.41 15.47
C LYS A 140 -2.13 -19.97 14.05
N SER A 141 -2.07 -18.68 13.75
CA SER A 141 -2.39 -18.13 12.44
C SER A 141 -1.19 -18.25 11.50
N GLU A 142 -1.41 -18.77 10.30
CA GLU A 142 -0.40 -18.77 9.23
C GLU A 142 -0.05 -17.34 8.74
N LEU A 143 -0.87 -16.35 9.09
CA LEU A 143 -0.65 -14.94 8.75
C LEU A 143 0.24 -14.21 9.75
N TYR A 144 0.44 -14.78 10.95
CA TYR A 144 1.32 -14.22 11.96
C TYR A 144 2.76 -14.67 11.71
N LYS A 145 3.69 -13.70 11.66
CA LYS A 145 5.12 -13.97 11.53
C LYS A 145 5.85 -13.48 12.77
N VAL A 146 6.48 -14.42 13.48
CA VAL A 146 7.34 -14.10 14.62
C VAL A 146 8.56 -13.31 14.12
N ALA A 147 8.84 -12.19 14.76
CA ALA A 147 10.04 -11.40 14.47
C ALA A 147 11.31 -12.20 14.81
N SER A 148 12.44 -11.80 14.23
CA SER A 148 13.74 -12.42 14.53
C SER A 148 14.05 -12.31 16.03
N LYS A 149 14.39 -13.44 16.66
CA LYS A 149 14.84 -13.51 18.04
C LYS A 149 16.35 -13.69 18.07
N GLU A 150 17.05 -12.75 18.69
CA GLU A 150 18.49 -12.84 18.97
C GLU A 150 18.70 -13.08 20.46
N THR A 151 19.55 -14.04 20.82
CA THR A 151 19.89 -14.35 22.22
C THR A 151 21.39 -14.25 22.40
N VAL A 152 21.83 -13.46 23.39
CA VAL A 152 23.24 -13.29 23.74
C VAL A 152 23.42 -13.68 25.21
N GLY A 153 24.34 -14.62 25.48
CA GLY A 153 24.60 -15.14 26.83
C GLY A 153 23.54 -16.15 27.32
N ASP A 154 23.34 -16.23 28.64
CA ASP A 154 22.31 -17.05 29.29
C ASP A 154 21.29 -16.18 30.05
N PRO A 155 20.20 -15.75 29.38
CA PRO A 155 19.16 -14.95 30.02
C PRO A 155 18.49 -15.65 31.20
N ASN A 156 18.35 -16.99 31.18
CA ASN A 156 17.66 -17.72 32.24
C ASN A 156 18.42 -17.58 33.56
N SER A 157 19.73 -17.80 33.54
CA SER A 157 20.59 -17.60 34.71
C SER A 157 20.62 -16.13 35.14
N ALA A 158 20.67 -15.20 34.18
CA ALA A 158 20.66 -13.77 34.47
C ALA A 158 19.38 -13.33 35.22
N PHE A 159 18.20 -13.79 34.80
CA PHE A 159 16.94 -13.49 35.49
C PHE A 159 16.87 -14.06 36.90
N GLN A 160 17.44 -15.26 37.13
CA GLN A 160 17.44 -15.88 38.45
C GLN A 160 18.38 -15.18 39.45
N GLN A 161 19.48 -14.60 38.96
CA GLN A 161 20.49 -13.95 39.80
C GLN A 161 20.26 -12.44 39.98
N SER A 162 19.25 -11.88 39.30
CA SER A 162 18.96 -10.44 39.36
C SER A 162 18.32 -10.04 40.69
N GLU A 163 18.77 -8.92 41.26
CA GLU A 163 18.17 -8.34 42.47
C GLU A 163 16.75 -7.79 42.20
N VAL A 164 16.51 -7.29 40.98
CA VAL A 164 15.23 -6.76 40.53
C VAL A 164 14.97 -7.17 39.09
N THR A 165 13.74 -7.61 38.82
CA THR A 165 13.26 -7.94 37.46
C THR A 165 12.01 -7.12 37.16
N HIS A 166 11.96 -6.53 35.96
CA HIS A 166 10.78 -5.85 35.44
C HIS A 166 10.32 -6.53 34.16
N GLU A 167 9.02 -6.73 34.06
CA GLU A 167 8.35 -7.28 32.89
C GLU A 167 7.25 -6.30 32.43
N GLY A 168 7.09 -6.15 31.13
CA GLY A 168 6.08 -5.28 30.56
C GLY A 168 5.86 -5.54 29.08
N TYR A 169 4.65 -5.23 28.61
CA TYR A 169 4.30 -5.26 27.20
C TYR A 169 4.51 -3.87 26.60
N TYR A 170 5.23 -3.82 25.48
CA TYR A 170 5.46 -2.61 24.72
C TYR A 170 5.10 -2.86 23.27
N GLY A 171 4.39 -1.92 22.66
CA GLY A 171 4.00 -1.97 21.27
C GLY A 171 3.94 -0.56 20.68
N SER A 172 4.01 -0.48 19.36
CA SER A 172 3.65 0.72 18.62
C SER A 172 2.34 0.42 17.88
N PRO A 173 1.34 1.31 17.92
CA PRO A 173 0.15 1.14 17.11
C PRO A 173 0.49 1.22 15.62
N VAL A 174 -0.46 0.82 14.77
CA VAL A 174 -0.38 1.08 13.34
C VAL A 174 -0.41 2.59 13.09
N ILE A 175 0.62 3.11 12.45
CA ILE A 175 0.72 4.52 12.05
C ILE A 175 0.66 4.57 10.52
N THR A 176 -0.24 5.38 9.97
CA THR A 176 -0.36 5.60 8.53
C THR A 176 0.43 6.83 8.10
N HIS A 177 0.97 6.80 6.88
CA HIS A 177 1.85 7.85 6.37
C HIS A 177 1.17 9.23 6.23
N CYS A 178 -0.15 9.26 6.01
CA CYS A 178 -0.95 10.48 5.86
C CYS A 178 -0.35 11.51 4.88
N CYS A 179 0.18 11.03 3.75
CA CYS A 179 0.64 11.90 2.67
C CYS A 179 -0.50 12.80 2.18
N LEU A 180 -0.19 14.08 1.90
CA LEU A 180 -1.19 15.04 1.40
C LEU A 180 -1.70 14.68 0.00
N GLU A 181 -0.83 14.10 -0.84
CA GLU A 181 -1.22 13.50 -2.11
C GLU A 181 -1.69 12.06 -1.85
N THR A 182 -2.91 11.74 -2.26
CA THR A 182 -3.39 10.36 -2.29
C THR A 182 -2.67 9.56 -3.37
N HIS A 183 -2.45 8.27 -3.16
CA HIS A 183 -1.85 7.43 -4.18
C HIS A 183 -2.63 7.51 -5.50
N GLY A 184 -1.91 7.74 -6.59
CA GLY A 184 -2.44 7.80 -7.93
C GLY A 184 -1.47 7.17 -8.94
N SER A 185 -2.04 6.60 -9.98
CA SER A 185 -1.33 6.04 -11.12
C SER A 185 -2.03 6.40 -12.42
N VAL A 186 -1.24 6.72 -13.45
CA VAL A 186 -1.72 6.84 -14.83
C VAL A 186 -0.89 5.91 -15.69
N ALA A 187 -1.58 5.01 -16.39
CA ALA A 187 -0.98 4.05 -17.30
C ALA A 187 -1.31 4.44 -18.74
N GLU A 188 -0.30 4.46 -19.61
CA GLU A 188 -0.51 4.68 -21.04
C GLU A 188 0.39 3.76 -21.86
N TRP A 189 -0.15 3.31 -23.00
CA TRP A 189 0.61 2.59 -24.02
C TRP A 189 1.00 3.59 -25.12
N PRO A 190 2.20 4.22 -25.06
CA PRO A 190 2.67 5.08 -26.13
C PRO A 190 2.79 4.34 -27.47
N ASP A 191 3.04 3.04 -27.41
CA ASP A 191 3.01 2.11 -28.54
C ASP A 191 2.57 0.72 -28.08
N LYS A 192 2.56 -0.26 -28.99
CA LYS A 192 2.07 -1.62 -28.75
C LYS A 192 2.96 -2.47 -27.82
N ASP A 193 4.22 -2.07 -27.62
CA ASP A 193 5.24 -2.88 -26.95
C ASP A 193 5.64 -2.27 -25.59
N HIS A 194 5.34 -0.99 -25.35
CA HIS A 194 5.75 -0.28 -24.14
C HIS A 194 4.56 0.22 -23.33
N LEU A 195 4.54 -0.13 -22.04
CA LEU A 195 3.66 0.47 -21.04
C LEU A 195 4.44 1.55 -20.28
N PHE A 196 3.93 2.78 -20.28
CA PHE A 196 4.44 3.87 -19.47
C PHE A 196 3.54 4.09 -18.24
N LEU A 197 4.17 4.12 -17.06
CA LEU A 197 3.48 4.29 -15.78
C LEU A 197 3.94 5.60 -15.11
N HIS A 198 3.01 6.53 -14.95
CA HIS A 198 3.18 7.68 -14.07
C HIS A 198 2.65 7.29 -12.70
N ILE A 199 3.52 7.13 -11.71
CA ILE A 199 3.14 6.65 -10.37
C ILE A 199 3.80 7.50 -9.28
N SER A 200 3.04 7.77 -8.20
CA SER A 200 3.61 8.36 -6.98
C SER A 200 4.39 7.26 -6.23
N THR A 201 5.71 7.19 -6.47
CA THR A 201 6.61 6.16 -5.92
C THR A 201 7.91 6.74 -5.37
N GLN A 202 8.51 6.02 -4.42
CA GLN A 202 9.87 6.29 -3.92
C GLN A 202 10.91 5.33 -4.50
N ASN A 203 10.49 4.36 -5.30
CA ASN A 203 11.36 3.38 -5.93
C ASN A 203 10.92 3.12 -7.38
N VAL A 204 11.87 3.20 -8.29
CA VAL A 204 11.74 2.71 -9.67
C VAL A 204 12.81 1.63 -9.82
N PRO A 205 12.47 0.35 -9.62
CA PRO A 205 13.45 -0.72 -9.76
C PRO A 205 13.92 -0.76 -11.21
N SER A 206 15.24 -0.77 -11.42
CA SER A 206 15.81 -1.24 -12.68
C SER A 206 15.54 -2.75 -12.74
N GLY A 207 14.67 -3.17 -13.65
CA GLY A 207 14.46 -4.59 -13.94
C GLY A 207 15.73 -5.29 -14.40
#